data_AF-L5JQU5-F1
#
_entry.id   AF-L5JQU5-F1
#
_cell.length_a   1.000
_cell.length_b   1.000
_cell.length_c   1.000
_cell.angle_alpha   90.00
_cell.angle_beta   90.00
_cell.angle_gamma   90.00
#
_symmetry.space_group_name_H-M   'P 1'
#
loop_
_entity.id
_entity.type
_entity.pdbx_description
1 polymer ?
#
loop_
_entity_poly.entity_id
_entity_poly.type
_entity_poly.pdbx_seq_one_letter_code
_entity_poly.pdbx_strand_id
1 'polypeptide(L)'
;MGKKGKKEKKGRGAEKTAAKMEKKVSKRSRKEEEDLEALIAHFQTLDARKTQIVETPCSPPSPRLNASFSAHPEKDELILFGGEYFNGQKTFLYNELYIYNIRKDTWTKVEIPNPPPRRCAHQAVVVPQCGGQLWIFGGEFASPNGEQFYHYKDLWVLHLATKTWEQVRLYELTDRSLNGSLNKRCLRVPVFSSSAALDAECGDESTGSESRPPCAFSCQWKLSDLSRSCHYPECCHSACVWV
;
A
#
# COMPACT_ATOMS: atom_id res chain seq x y z
N MET A 1 -6.74 19.13 71.12
CA MET A 1 -7.31 20.08 70.13
C MET A 1 -6.15 20.86 69.52
N GLY A 2 -5.79 20.92 68.23
CA GLY A 2 -6.35 20.50 66.96
C GLY A 2 -5.58 21.29 65.88
N LYS A 3 -4.49 20.74 65.32
CA LYS A 3 -3.68 21.38 64.25
C LYS A 3 -3.30 20.34 63.17
N LYS A 4 -4.31 19.75 62.53
CA LYS A 4 -4.20 19.03 61.24
C LYS A 4 -5.30 19.58 60.34
N GLY A 5 -4.97 20.30 59.28
CA GLY A 5 -6.00 20.81 58.34
C GLY A 5 -5.58 21.94 57.40
N LYS A 6 -4.44 22.61 57.63
CA LYS A 6 -4.03 23.75 56.78
C LYS A 6 -3.18 23.37 55.56
N LYS A 7 -2.68 22.12 55.47
CA LYS A 7 -1.82 21.65 54.36
C LYS A 7 -2.62 21.06 53.17
N GLU A 8 -3.79 20.48 53.40
CA GLU A 8 -4.63 19.88 52.32
C GLU A 8 -5.34 20.91 51.43
N LYS A 9 -5.70 22.09 51.96
CA LYS A 9 -6.39 23.13 51.18
C LYS A 9 -5.52 23.77 50.09
N LYS A 10 -4.19 23.70 50.17
CA LYS A 10 -3.26 24.34 49.22
C LYS A 10 -2.99 23.49 47.96
N GLY A 11 -3.20 22.17 48.01
CA GLY A 11 -3.03 21.27 46.86
C GLY A 11 -4.26 21.19 45.93
N ARG A 12 -5.47 21.28 46.51
CA ARG A 12 -6.74 21.11 45.79
C ARG A 12 -7.05 22.18 44.72
N GLY A 13 -6.40 23.35 44.80
CA GLY A 13 -6.53 24.44 43.80
C GLY A 13 -5.61 24.26 42.59
N ALA A 14 -4.40 23.75 42.80
CA ALA A 14 -3.45 23.44 41.73
C ALA A 14 -3.94 22.23 40.91
N GLU A 15 -4.45 21.20 41.58
CA GLU A 15 -5.00 19.99 40.95
C GLU A 15 -6.23 20.28 40.08
N LYS A 16 -7.15 21.15 40.53
CA LYS A 16 -8.28 21.62 39.71
C LYS A 16 -7.85 22.42 38.49
N THR A 17 -6.78 23.20 38.59
CA THR A 17 -6.23 23.96 37.47
C THR A 17 -5.55 23.04 36.45
N ALA A 18 -4.78 22.04 36.93
CA ALA A 18 -4.17 21.02 36.09
C ALA A 18 -5.22 20.21 35.31
N ALA A 19 -6.25 19.68 35.99
CA ALA A 19 -7.32 18.93 35.33
C ALA A 19 -8.11 19.77 34.30
N LYS A 20 -8.31 21.08 34.57
CA LYS A 20 -8.95 21.99 33.60
C LYS A 20 -8.05 22.25 32.39
N MET A 21 -6.74 22.35 32.60
CA MET A 21 -5.76 22.54 31.54
C MET A 21 -5.68 21.28 30.66
N GLU A 22 -5.59 20.09 31.26
CA GLU A 22 -5.61 18.79 30.57
C GLU A 22 -6.87 18.63 29.71
N LYS A 23 -8.06 18.94 30.25
CA LYS A 23 -9.31 18.87 29.49
C LYS A 23 -9.36 19.86 28.31
N LYS A 24 -8.70 21.02 28.44
CA LYS A 24 -8.60 22.00 27.34
C LYS A 24 -7.64 21.52 26.26
N VAL A 25 -6.49 20.95 26.66
CA VAL A 25 -5.50 20.36 25.76
C VAL A 25 -6.11 19.18 24.99
N SER A 26 -6.79 18.26 25.67
CA SER A 26 -7.44 17.11 25.04
C SER A 26 -8.56 17.51 24.08
N LYS A 27 -9.31 18.58 24.40
CA LYS A 27 -10.34 19.10 23.48
C LYS A 27 -9.71 19.74 22.25
N ARG A 28 -8.60 20.45 22.41
CA ARG A 28 -7.86 21.06 21.31
C ARG A 28 -7.28 19.99 20.39
N SER A 29 -6.60 18.97 20.94
CA SER A 29 -6.01 17.90 20.13
C SER A 29 -7.05 17.13 19.32
N ARG A 30 -8.21 16.80 19.92
CA ARG A 30 -9.31 16.14 19.19
C ARG A 30 -9.84 16.98 18.04
N LYS A 31 -10.03 18.29 18.27
CA LYS A 31 -10.49 19.19 17.21
C LYS A 31 -9.48 19.24 16.06
N GLU A 32 -8.20 19.34 16.37
CA GLU A 32 -7.18 19.45 15.33
C GLU A 32 -6.99 18.12 14.57
N GLU A 33 -7.20 16.96 15.23
CA GLU A 33 -7.30 15.64 14.59
C GLU A 33 -8.48 15.57 13.60
N GLU A 34 -9.67 16.01 14.02
CA GLU A 34 -10.86 16.11 13.14
C GLU A 34 -10.59 17.03 11.94
N ASP A 35 -9.93 18.17 12.15
CA ASP A 35 -9.56 19.12 11.08
C ASP A 35 -8.57 18.47 10.08
N LEU A 36 -7.67 17.60 10.56
CA LEU A 36 -6.70 16.88 9.74
C LEU A 36 -7.35 15.76 8.91
N GLU A 37 -8.25 14.99 9.51
CA GLU A 37 -9.06 13.98 8.81
C GLU A 37 -9.91 14.61 7.70
N ALA A 38 -10.54 15.76 7.96
CA ALA A 38 -11.30 16.49 6.97
C ALA A 38 -10.43 16.95 5.79
N LEU A 39 -9.19 17.38 6.07
CA LEU A 39 -8.23 17.76 5.03
C LEU A 39 -7.78 16.56 4.19
N ILE A 40 -7.54 15.41 4.82
CA ILE A 40 -7.22 14.15 4.12
C ILE A 40 -8.38 13.76 3.21
N ALA A 41 -9.63 13.79 3.72
CA ALA A 41 -10.83 13.47 2.94
C ALA A 41 -11.02 14.41 1.74
N HIS A 42 -10.71 15.70 1.90
CA HIS A 42 -10.72 16.66 0.81
C HIS A 42 -9.69 16.28 -0.29
N PHE A 43 -8.46 15.93 0.08
CA PHE A 43 -7.46 15.46 -0.88
C PHE A 43 -7.87 14.16 -1.57
N GLN A 44 -8.43 13.20 -0.83
CA GLN A 44 -8.96 11.97 -1.41
C GLN A 44 -10.07 12.24 -2.43
N THR A 45 -10.92 13.24 -2.16
CA THR A 45 -11.97 13.67 -3.10
C THR A 45 -11.38 14.29 -4.37
N LEU A 46 -10.25 14.99 -4.28
CA LEU A 46 -9.53 15.50 -5.45
C LEU A 46 -8.92 14.37 -6.27
N ASP A 47 -8.29 13.40 -5.58
CA ASP A 47 -7.63 12.27 -6.22
C ASP A 47 -8.66 11.32 -6.89
N ALA A 48 -9.85 11.15 -6.30
CA ALA A 48 -10.94 10.36 -6.88
C ALA A 48 -11.48 10.92 -8.21
N ARG A 49 -11.22 12.19 -8.53
CA ARG A 49 -11.59 12.78 -9.84
C ARG A 49 -10.70 12.27 -10.97
N LYS A 50 -9.53 11.69 -10.65
CA LYS A 50 -8.61 11.13 -11.63
C LYS A 50 -9.03 9.70 -11.95
N THR A 51 -9.61 9.51 -13.13
CA THR A 51 -10.20 8.22 -13.54
C THR A 51 -9.37 7.46 -14.58
N GLN A 52 -8.37 8.10 -15.18
CA GLN A 52 -7.54 7.52 -16.23
C GLN A 52 -6.08 7.43 -15.80
N ILE A 53 -5.39 6.44 -16.34
CA ILE A 53 -3.94 6.30 -16.19
C ILE A 53 -3.28 7.26 -17.17
N VAL A 54 -2.44 8.16 -16.66
CA VAL A 54 -1.74 9.17 -17.48
C VAL A 54 -0.25 9.10 -17.18
N GLU A 55 0.55 9.04 -18.24
CA GLU A 55 2.01 9.09 -18.14
C GLU A 55 2.51 10.31 -18.88
N THR A 56 3.19 11.19 -18.16
CA THR A 56 3.67 12.46 -18.70
C THR A 56 5.17 12.58 -18.48
N PRO A 57 5.99 12.69 -19.55
CA PRO A 57 7.38 13.06 -19.42
C PRO A 57 7.50 14.36 -18.63
N CYS A 58 8.43 14.42 -17.69
CA CYS A 58 8.54 15.56 -16.78
C CYS A 58 10.00 15.87 -16.43
N SER A 59 10.22 17.04 -15.85
CA SER A 59 11.49 17.37 -15.21
C SER A 59 11.68 16.52 -13.94
N PRO A 60 12.89 16.47 -13.37
CA PRO A 60 13.10 15.88 -12.06
C PRO A 60 12.09 16.41 -11.02
N PRO A 61 11.59 15.54 -10.14
CA PRO A 61 10.60 15.93 -9.14
C PRO A 61 11.18 16.95 -8.16
N SER A 62 10.30 17.71 -7.50
CA SER A 62 10.71 18.66 -6.46
C SER A 62 11.50 17.98 -5.34
N PRO A 63 12.45 18.68 -4.70
CA PRO A 63 13.12 18.19 -3.50
C PRO A 63 12.09 17.73 -2.47
N ARG A 64 12.29 16.54 -1.92
CA ARG A 64 11.38 15.94 -0.94
C ARG A 64 12.12 15.02 0.01
N LEU A 65 11.64 14.98 1.24
CA LEU A 65 12.11 14.10 2.31
C LEU A 65 11.08 12.99 2.54
N ASN A 66 11.50 11.94 3.24
CA ASN A 66 10.60 10.88 3.72
C ASN A 66 9.74 10.24 2.62
N ALA A 67 10.24 10.26 1.37
CA ALA A 67 9.69 9.54 0.23
C ALA A 67 10.32 8.13 0.14
N SER A 68 9.67 7.21 -0.55
CA SER A 68 10.30 5.94 -0.91
C SER A 68 10.91 6.02 -2.30
N PHE A 69 12.15 5.55 -2.44
CA PHE A 69 12.81 5.36 -3.72
C PHE A 69 13.23 3.89 -3.85
N SER A 70 12.70 3.18 -4.83
CA SER A 70 12.82 1.72 -4.94
C SER A 70 13.13 1.30 -6.36
N ALA A 71 13.92 0.25 -6.54
CA ALA A 71 14.21 -0.28 -7.86
C ALA A 71 13.02 -1.05 -8.44
N HIS A 72 12.73 -0.88 -9.73
CA HIS A 72 11.77 -1.71 -10.44
C HIS A 72 12.32 -3.14 -10.54
N PRO A 73 11.52 -4.20 -10.29
CA PRO A 73 12.06 -5.56 -10.16
C PRO A 73 12.51 -6.17 -11.49
N GLU A 74 11.95 -5.70 -12.61
CA GLU A 74 12.19 -6.27 -13.95
C GLU A 74 12.80 -5.29 -14.95
N LYS A 75 12.87 -3.99 -14.64
CA LYS A 75 13.26 -2.93 -15.58
C LYS A 75 14.36 -2.08 -14.96
N ASP A 76 15.18 -1.44 -15.79
CA ASP A 76 16.18 -0.47 -15.36
C ASP A 76 15.54 0.90 -15.04
N GLU A 77 14.59 0.86 -14.10
CA GLU A 77 13.77 1.98 -13.69
C GLU A 77 13.76 2.08 -12.16
N LEU A 78 13.72 3.31 -11.65
CA LEU A 78 13.55 3.60 -10.23
C LEU A 78 12.18 4.22 -10.00
N ILE A 79 11.53 3.82 -8.92
CA ILE A 79 10.18 4.20 -8.54
C ILE A 79 10.27 5.12 -7.34
N LEU A 80 9.80 6.36 -7.49
CA LEU A 80 9.68 7.33 -6.41
C LEU A 80 8.20 7.49 -6.05
N PHE A 81 7.86 7.36 -4.77
CA PHE A 81 6.50 7.57 -4.30
C PHE A 81 6.45 8.43 -3.03
N GLY A 82 5.50 9.36 -3.01
CA GLY A 82 5.10 10.11 -1.83
C GLY A 82 6.15 11.10 -1.34
N GLY A 83 6.21 11.27 -0.01
CA GLY A 83 7.12 12.15 0.69
C GLY A 83 6.54 13.53 0.98
N GLU A 84 7.40 14.39 1.52
CA GLU A 84 7.04 15.74 1.93
C GLU A 84 8.11 16.78 1.60
N TYR A 85 7.70 18.04 1.59
CA TYR A 85 8.60 19.18 1.43
C TYR A 85 8.16 20.31 2.36
N PHE A 86 9.11 20.88 3.10
CA PHE A 86 8.88 22.05 3.94
C PHE A 86 9.57 23.26 3.34
N ASN A 87 8.82 24.32 3.05
CA ASN A 87 9.36 25.54 2.44
C ASN A 87 9.75 26.63 3.46
N GLY A 88 9.77 26.32 4.76
CA GLY A 88 9.99 27.29 5.83
C GLY A 88 8.71 27.86 6.45
N GLN A 89 7.56 27.68 5.81
CA GLN A 89 6.26 28.16 6.30
C GLN A 89 5.19 27.07 6.36
N LYS A 90 5.17 26.19 5.36
CA LYS A 90 4.17 25.14 5.20
C LYS A 90 4.81 23.83 4.74
N THR A 91 4.28 22.74 5.27
CA THR A 91 4.57 21.37 4.83
C THR A 91 3.64 20.97 3.70
N PHE A 92 4.22 20.47 2.61
CA PHE A 92 3.53 19.92 1.45
C PHE A 92 3.74 18.41 1.44
N LEU A 93 2.65 17.65 1.28
CA LEU A 93 2.70 16.20 1.18
C LEU A 93 2.25 15.72 -0.19
N TYR A 94 2.89 14.64 -0.63
CA TYR A 94 2.72 14.09 -1.96
C TYR A 94 2.18 12.66 -1.89
N ASN A 95 1.41 12.27 -2.90
CA ASN A 95 1.07 10.89 -3.28
C ASN A 95 1.39 10.65 -4.76
N GLU A 96 2.28 11.46 -5.29
CA GLU A 96 2.70 11.37 -6.68
C GLU A 96 3.62 10.17 -6.86
N LEU A 97 3.48 9.50 -8.00
CA LEU A 97 4.33 8.42 -8.44
C LEU A 97 5.17 8.91 -9.61
N TYR A 98 6.48 8.74 -9.49
CA TYR A 98 7.43 9.04 -10.55
C TYR A 98 8.24 7.80 -10.89
N ILE A 99 8.53 7.64 -12.18
CA ILE A 99 9.40 6.60 -12.71
C ILE A 99 10.60 7.29 -13.34
N TYR A 100 11.79 6.94 -12.89
CA TYR A 100 13.04 7.38 -13.47
C TYR A 100 13.64 6.25 -14.30
N ASN A 101 13.83 6.48 -15.59
CA ASN A 101 14.48 5.52 -16.47
C ASN A 101 15.99 5.74 -16.45
N ILE A 102 16.75 4.78 -15.91
CA ILE A 102 18.20 4.92 -15.69
C ILE A 102 18.95 5.04 -17.02
N ARG A 103 18.55 4.27 -18.03
CA ARG A 103 19.24 4.24 -19.32
C ARG A 103 19.00 5.49 -20.16
N LYS A 104 17.80 6.05 -20.07
CA LYS A 104 17.39 7.23 -20.84
C LYS A 104 17.66 8.54 -20.10
N ASP A 105 17.93 8.49 -18.80
CA ASP A 105 18.04 9.66 -17.92
C ASP A 105 16.80 10.57 -18.03
N THR A 106 15.62 9.95 -17.94
CA THR A 106 14.34 10.65 -18.10
C THR A 106 13.40 10.34 -16.95
N TRP A 107 12.65 11.36 -16.52
CA TRP A 107 11.59 11.24 -15.54
C TRP A 107 10.21 11.21 -16.19
N THR A 108 9.37 10.32 -15.71
CA THR A 108 7.96 10.23 -16.10
C THR A 108 7.09 10.32 -14.86
N LYS A 109 6.13 11.24 -14.83
CA LYS A 109 5.08 11.28 -13.82
C LYS A 109 3.98 10.31 -14.24
N VAL A 110 3.61 9.40 -13.35
CA VAL A 110 2.59 8.38 -13.59
C VAL A 110 1.42 8.66 -12.67
N GLU A 111 0.28 9.04 -13.24
CA GLU A 111 -0.96 9.23 -12.51
C GLU A 111 -1.81 7.99 -12.66
N ILE A 112 -2.13 7.35 -11.53
CA ILE A 112 -2.95 6.13 -11.48
C ILE A 112 -4.19 6.44 -10.64
N PRO A 113 -5.40 6.04 -11.09
CA PRO A 113 -6.62 6.21 -10.32
C PRO A 113 -6.56 5.56 -8.94
N ASN A 114 -7.31 6.11 -7.99
CA ASN A 114 -7.43 5.61 -6.62
C ASN A 114 -6.08 5.41 -5.89
N PRO A 115 -5.16 6.39 -5.90
CA PRO A 115 -3.89 6.25 -5.21
C PRO A 115 -4.09 6.22 -3.69
N PRO A 116 -3.11 5.68 -2.93
CA PRO A 116 -3.08 5.88 -1.50
C PRO A 116 -3.09 7.38 -1.17
N PRO A 117 -3.73 7.77 -0.05
CA PRO A 117 -3.65 9.13 0.46
C PRO A 117 -2.22 9.65 0.57
N ARG A 118 -2.07 10.96 0.40
CA ARG A 118 -0.81 11.70 0.61
C ARG A 118 -0.16 11.25 1.90
N ARG A 119 1.11 10.87 1.81
CA ARG A 119 1.85 10.30 2.94
C ARG A 119 3.35 10.47 2.78
N CYS A 120 4.02 10.64 3.90
CA CYS A 120 5.47 10.59 4.06
C CYS A 120 5.83 9.53 5.11
N ALA A 121 7.12 9.21 5.21
CA ALA A 121 7.69 8.28 6.19
C ALA A 121 7.07 6.86 6.16
N HIS A 122 6.45 6.49 5.03
CA HIS A 122 5.91 5.15 4.80
C HIS A 122 7.04 4.16 4.53
N GLN A 123 6.75 2.88 4.79
CA GLN A 123 7.63 1.79 4.40
C GLN A 123 7.23 1.28 3.02
N ALA A 124 8.21 1.04 2.17
CA ALA A 124 8.00 0.55 0.81
C ALA A 124 8.86 -0.68 0.54
N VAL A 125 8.25 -1.71 -0.05
CA VAL A 125 8.93 -2.94 -0.45
C VAL A 125 8.48 -3.33 -1.85
N VAL A 126 9.44 -3.64 -2.71
CA VAL A 126 9.16 -4.13 -4.06
C VAL A 126 9.35 -5.64 -4.09
N VAL A 127 8.42 -6.34 -4.71
CA VAL A 127 8.51 -7.78 -4.98
C VAL A 127 8.34 -8.05 -6.48
N PRO A 128 9.06 -9.02 -7.07
CA PRO A 128 8.99 -9.31 -8.51
C PRO A 128 7.74 -10.10 -8.93
N GLN A 129 6.88 -10.49 -7.98
CA GLN A 129 5.70 -11.31 -8.28
C GLN A 129 4.74 -10.60 -9.23
N CYS A 130 4.10 -11.36 -10.14
CA CYS A 130 3.06 -10.88 -11.06
C CYS A 130 3.46 -9.66 -11.92
N GLY A 131 4.70 -9.59 -12.41
CA GLY A 131 5.18 -8.46 -13.21
C GLY A 131 5.58 -7.24 -12.37
N GLY A 132 5.79 -7.45 -11.07
CA GLY A 132 6.23 -6.46 -10.11
C GLY A 132 5.09 -5.85 -9.28
N GLN A 133 5.31 -5.78 -7.97
CA GLN A 133 4.40 -5.13 -7.02
C GLN A 133 5.19 -4.23 -6.07
N LEU A 134 4.69 -3.01 -5.88
CA LEU A 134 5.18 -2.09 -4.85
C LEU A 134 4.18 -2.09 -3.69
N TRP A 135 4.64 -2.57 -2.53
CA TRP A 135 3.88 -2.59 -1.29
C TRP A 135 4.22 -1.37 -0.46
N ILE A 136 3.19 -0.68 0.04
CA ILE A 136 3.31 0.51 0.88
C ILE A 136 2.54 0.29 2.16
N PHE A 137 3.24 0.38 3.29
CA PHE A 137 2.62 0.27 4.61
C PHE A 137 2.78 1.54 5.41
N GLY A 138 1.66 1.97 6.01
CA GLY A 138 1.61 3.08 6.95
C GLY A 138 2.11 4.40 6.35
N GLY A 139 2.96 5.08 7.12
CA GLY A 139 3.35 6.47 6.90
C GLY A 139 2.42 7.43 7.63
N GLU A 140 2.64 8.72 7.41
CA GLU A 140 1.90 9.77 8.09
C GLU A 140 1.52 10.91 7.15
N PHE A 141 0.48 11.63 7.56
CA PHE A 141 0.09 12.89 6.96
C PHE A 141 0.33 14.02 7.97
N ALA A 142 1.35 14.82 7.72
CA ALA A 142 1.65 16.00 8.52
C ALA A 142 0.69 17.14 8.19
N SER A 143 0.27 17.87 9.22
CA SER A 143 -0.52 19.08 9.06
C SER A 143 0.29 20.16 8.30
N PRO A 144 -0.37 21.10 7.61
CA PRO A 144 0.32 22.18 6.90
C PRO A 144 1.31 22.99 7.75
N ASN A 145 1.07 23.12 9.06
CA ASN A 145 1.94 23.80 10.01
C ASN A 145 3.02 22.89 10.62
N GLY A 146 3.02 21.58 10.32
CA GLY A 146 4.01 20.61 10.80
C GLY A 146 3.89 20.25 12.29
N GLU A 147 2.79 20.63 12.95
CA GLU A 147 2.61 20.39 14.39
C GLU A 147 1.88 19.08 14.71
N GLN A 148 1.19 18.50 13.71
CA GLN A 148 0.34 17.33 13.90
C GLN A 148 0.54 16.30 12.81
N PHE A 149 0.29 15.04 13.17
CA PHE A 149 0.51 13.92 12.31
C PHE A 149 -0.69 12.97 12.41
N TYR A 150 -1.25 12.62 11.25
CA TYR A 150 -2.18 11.51 11.14
C TYR A 150 -1.40 10.27 10.71
N HIS A 151 -1.36 9.24 11.55
CA HIS A 151 -0.62 8.02 11.25
C HIS A 151 -1.50 6.98 10.55
N TYR A 152 -1.12 6.60 9.34
CA TYR A 152 -1.81 5.54 8.60
C TYR A 152 -1.45 4.17 9.15
N LYS A 153 -2.45 3.28 9.19
CA LYS A 153 -2.31 1.86 9.58
C LYS A 153 -2.79 0.93 8.45
N ASP A 154 -2.80 1.45 7.23
CA ASP A 154 -3.27 0.75 6.04
C ASP A 154 -2.11 0.14 5.26
N LEU A 155 -2.46 -0.84 4.42
CA LEU A 155 -1.56 -1.50 3.50
C LEU A 155 -2.09 -1.31 2.08
N TRP A 156 -1.20 -0.88 1.19
CA TRP A 156 -1.50 -0.65 -0.22
C TRP A 156 -0.55 -1.46 -1.07
N VAL A 157 -1.04 -1.90 -2.23
CA VAL A 157 -0.23 -2.51 -3.27
C VAL A 157 -0.47 -1.79 -4.58
N LEU A 158 0.62 -1.43 -5.26
CA LEU A 158 0.62 -1.05 -6.66
C LEU A 158 1.09 -2.24 -7.48
N HIS A 159 0.22 -2.73 -8.34
CA HIS A 159 0.57 -3.72 -9.36
C HIS A 159 1.23 -2.98 -10.53
N LEU A 160 2.54 -3.18 -10.73
CA LEU A 160 3.34 -2.42 -11.71
C LEU A 160 3.01 -2.79 -13.15
N ALA A 161 2.69 -4.07 -13.41
CA ALA A 161 2.32 -4.56 -14.73
C ALA A 161 1.02 -3.93 -15.24
N THR A 162 -0.01 -3.86 -14.39
CA THR A 162 -1.34 -3.33 -14.74
C THR A 162 -1.51 -1.85 -14.41
N LYS A 163 -0.57 -1.25 -13.67
CA LYS A 163 -0.64 0.12 -13.15
C LYS A 163 -1.94 0.37 -12.38
N THR A 164 -2.20 -0.47 -11.38
CA THR A 164 -3.42 -0.39 -10.55
C THR A 164 -3.08 -0.38 -9.08
N TRP A 165 -3.67 0.55 -8.34
CA TRP A 165 -3.63 0.58 -6.88
C TRP A 165 -4.74 -0.26 -6.28
N GLU A 166 -4.42 -0.96 -5.20
CA GLU A 166 -5.35 -1.74 -4.40
C GLU A 166 -5.05 -1.51 -2.92
N GLN A 167 -6.10 -1.21 -2.14
CA GLN A 167 -6.00 -1.17 -0.69
C GLN A 167 -6.26 -2.57 -0.13
N VAL A 168 -5.26 -3.15 0.54
CA VAL A 168 -5.39 -4.47 1.16
C VAL A 168 -6.14 -4.32 2.47
N ARG A 169 -7.37 -4.83 2.51
CA ARG A 169 -8.20 -4.85 3.71
C ARG A 169 -8.11 -6.23 4.36
N LEU A 170 -7.74 -6.26 5.65
CA LEU A 170 -7.87 -7.48 6.44
C LEU A 170 -9.35 -7.67 6.75
N TYR A 171 -9.94 -8.73 6.20
CA TYR A 171 -11.20 -9.22 6.72
C TYR A 171 -10.89 -9.86 8.07
N GLU A 172 -11.45 -9.32 9.15
CA GLU A 172 -11.47 -10.06 10.41
C GLU A 172 -12.27 -11.35 10.16
N LEU A 173 -11.58 -12.49 10.19
CA LEU A 173 -12.23 -13.79 10.29
C LEU A 173 -12.79 -13.92 11.71
N THR A 174 -13.80 -13.13 12.07
CA THR A 174 -14.66 -13.46 13.20
C THR A 174 -15.65 -14.51 12.73
N ASP A 175 -15.16 -15.73 12.52
CA ASP A 175 -16.02 -16.90 12.52
C ASP A 175 -15.76 -17.72 13.78
N ARG A 176 -16.60 -17.53 14.81
CA ARG A 176 -16.73 -18.43 15.96
C ARG A 176 -17.52 -19.68 15.54
N SER A 177 -17.09 -20.38 14.49
CA SER A 177 -17.75 -21.59 14.03
C SER A 177 -16.86 -22.54 13.23
N LEU A 178 -15.57 -22.69 13.58
CA LEU A 178 -14.80 -23.83 13.05
C LEU A 178 -13.96 -24.49 14.15
N ASN A 179 -14.61 -25.39 14.89
CA ASN A 179 -13.93 -26.57 15.39
C ASN A 179 -13.49 -27.40 14.17
N GLY A 180 -12.25 -27.24 13.72
CA GLY A 180 -11.70 -28.08 12.66
C GLY A 180 -10.47 -27.51 11.99
N SER A 181 -9.30 -28.02 12.41
CA SER A 181 -8.01 -28.00 11.72
C SER A 181 -7.44 -26.64 11.29
N LEU A 182 -6.38 -26.22 11.98
CA LEU A 182 -5.51 -25.11 11.62
C LEU A 182 -4.80 -25.38 10.28
N ASN A 183 -5.44 -25.04 9.17
CA ASN A 183 -4.72 -24.75 7.93
C ASN A 183 -4.39 -23.26 7.91
N LYS A 184 -3.12 -22.94 8.22
CA LYS A 184 -2.52 -21.62 7.97
C LYS A 184 -2.65 -21.30 6.47
N ARG A 185 -3.72 -20.60 6.08
CA ARG A 185 -3.82 -20.02 4.74
C ARG A 185 -2.96 -18.77 4.71
N CYS A 186 -1.87 -18.83 3.95
CA CYS A 186 -1.22 -17.63 3.42
C CYS A 186 -2.29 -16.71 2.81
N LEU A 187 -2.11 -15.40 2.98
CA LEU A 187 -2.93 -14.36 2.36
C LEU A 187 -3.11 -14.67 0.88
N ARG A 188 -4.30 -15.16 0.50
CA ARG A 188 -4.71 -15.25 -0.90
C ARG A 188 -5.38 -13.93 -1.23
N VAL A 189 -4.62 -13.03 -1.85
CA VAL A 189 -5.20 -11.90 -2.61
C VAL A 189 -5.94 -12.53 -3.81
N PRO A 190 -7.24 -12.24 -4.02
CA PRO A 190 -7.97 -12.81 -5.15
C PRO A 190 -7.45 -12.16 -6.45
N VAL A 191 -6.76 -12.95 -7.28
CA VAL A 191 -6.46 -12.57 -8.66
C VAL A 191 -7.75 -12.64 -9.45
N PHE A 192 -8.37 -11.50 -9.74
CA PHE A 192 -9.44 -11.43 -10.73
C PHE A 192 -8.82 -11.66 -12.11
N SER A 193 -9.04 -12.84 -12.72
CA SER A 193 -8.70 -13.03 -14.13
C SER A 193 -9.76 -12.34 -14.99
N SER A 194 -9.44 -11.16 -15.51
CA SER A 194 -10.15 -10.62 -16.67
C SER A 194 -9.69 -11.41 -17.90
N SER A 195 -10.47 -12.40 -18.31
CA SER A 195 -10.35 -13.03 -19.62
C SER A 195 -11.10 -12.14 -20.62
N ALA A 196 -10.41 -11.18 -21.24
CA ALA A 196 -10.87 -10.60 -22.49
C ALA A 196 -10.52 -11.59 -23.61
N ALA A 197 -11.51 -12.37 -24.04
CA ALA A 197 -11.43 -13.15 -25.27
C ALA A 197 -11.46 -12.16 -26.44
N LEU A 198 -10.39 -12.14 -27.24
CA LEU A 198 -10.40 -11.55 -28.57
C LEU A 198 -10.68 -12.68 -29.56
N ASP A 199 -11.87 -12.66 -30.13
CA ASP A 199 -12.23 -13.51 -31.27
C ASP A 199 -11.44 -13.04 -32.49
N ALA A 200 -10.61 -13.94 -33.03
CA ALA A 200 -9.97 -13.77 -34.33
C ALA A 200 -10.72 -14.64 -35.35
N GLU A 201 -11.64 -14.04 -36.09
CA GLU A 201 -12.16 -14.62 -37.34
C GLU A 201 -11.12 -14.39 -38.43
N CYS A 202 -10.53 -15.47 -38.94
CA CYS A 202 -9.82 -15.47 -40.22
C CYS A 202 -10.60 -16.42 -41.13
N GLY A 203 -11.31 -15.87 -42.11
CA GLY A 203 -11.89 -16.64 -43.20
C GLY A 203 -10.81 -17.08 -44.18
N ASP A 204 -11.01 -18.21 -44.83
CA ASP A 204 -10.55 -18.37 -46.21
C ASP A 204 -11.36 -19.43 -46.98
N GLU A 205 -11.48 -19.17 -48.27
CA GLU A 205 -12.20 -19.93 -49.29
C GLU A 205 -11.34 -21.07 -49.87
N SER A 206 -12.00 -21.95 -50.64
CA SER A 206 -11.45 -22.81 -51.73
C SER A 206 -11.10 -24.29 -51.45
N THR A 207 -12.02 -25.15 -51.93
CA THR A 207 -11.88 -26.30 -52.85
C THR A 207 -10.74 -27.34 -52.70
N GLY A 208 -11.14 -28.62 -52.59
CA GLY A 208 -10.61 -29.70 -53.45
C GLY A 208 -9.97 -30.95 -52.81
N SER A 209 -10.72 -32.07 -52.83
CA SER A 209 -10.33 -33.52 -52.94
C SER A 209 -9.13 -34.05 -52.12
N GLU A 210 -9.27 -34.94 -51.12
CA GLU A 210 -9.59 -36.39 -51.14
C GLU A 210 -8.41 -37.16 -50.49
N SER A 211 -8.55 -37.73 -49.28
CA SER A 211 -8.87 -39.16 -49.06
C SER A 211 -8.84 -39.50 -47.54
N ARG A 212 -9.49 -40.60 -47.16
CA ARG A 212 -10.17 -40.95 -45.88
C ARG A 212 -9.31 -41.59 -44.74
N PRO A 213 -9.89 -41.84 -43.52
CA PRO A 213 -9.23 -41.91 -42.18
C PRO A 213 -9.21 -43.37 -41.62
N PRO A 214 -9.31 -43.69 -40.29
CA PRO A 214 -8.98 -42.98 -39.02
C PRO A 214 -8.12 -43.82 -38.04
N CYS A 215 -7.59 -43.20 -36.98
CA CYS A 215 -7.38 -43.85 -35.66
C CYS A 215 -7.35 -42.78 -34.56
N ALA A 216 -8.32 -42.81 -33.67
CA ALA A 216 -8.44 -41.97 -32.48
C ALA A 216 -7.65 -42.57 -31.31
N PHE A 217 -6.99 -41.74 -30.51
CA PHE A 217 -6.79 -42.03 -29.08
C PHE A 217 -6.74 -40.72 -28.29
N SER A 218 -7.71 -40.60 -27.40
CA SER A 218 -7.80 -39.61 -26.33
C SER A 218 -6.90 -40.05 -25.17
N CYS A 219 -6.25 -39.09 -24.49
CA CYS A 219 -5.68 -39.29 -23.17
C CYS A 219 -6.13 -38.18 -22.24
N GLN A 220 -7.13 -38.51 -21.43
CA GLN A 220 -7.53 -37.81 -20.22
C GLN A 220 -6.43 -37.91 -19.17
N TRP A 221 -6.08 -36.80 -18.51
CA TRP A 221 -5.29 -36.85 -17.26
C TRP A 221 -6.23 -36.72 -16.07
N LYS A 222 -6.39 -37.84 -15.34
CA LYS A 222 -7.04 -37.93 -14.03
C LYS A 222 -6.06 -37.50 -12.93
N LEU A 223 -6.58 -36.79 -11.93
CA LEU A 223 -5.96 -36.66 -10.61
C LEU A 223 -5.87 -38.03 -9.92
N SER A 224 -4.73 -38.33 -9.29
CA SER A 224 -4.64 -39.25 -8.16
C SER A 224 -3.40 -38.94 -7.29
N ASP A 225 -3.54 -39.29 -6.01
CA ASP A 225 -2.84 -38.80 -4.81
C ASP A 225 -1.36 -39.15 -4.59
N LEU A 226 -0.80 -38.41 -3.62
CA LEU A 226 0.45 -38.49 -2.85
C LEU A 226 1.21 -39.85 -2.79
N SER A 227 2.55 -39.79 -2.86
CA SER A 227 3.47 -40.05 -1.72
C SER A 227 4.95 -40.13 -2.16
N ARG A 228 5.85 -39.86 -1.20
CA ARG A 228 7.34 -40.01 -1.19
C ARG A 228 8.12 -38.71 -1.52
N SER A 229 8.59 -37.95 -0.52
CA SER A 229 9.69 -38.17 0.44
C SER A 229 11.06 -37.76 -0.11
N CYS A 230 11.57 -36.59 0.31
CA CYS A 230 13.00 -36.30 0.38
C CYS A 230 13.34 -35.82 1.80
N HIS A 231 14.34 -36.49 2.40
CA HIS A 231 14.92 -36.25 3.72
C HIS A 231 15.71 -34.93 3.79
N TYR A 232 15.41 -34.11 4.80
CA TYR A 232 16.26 -33.39 5.81
C TYR A 232 17.82 -33.47 5.72
N PRO A 233 18.64 -32.60 6.39
CA PRO A 233 18.31 -31.55 7.39
C PRO A 233 19.21 -30.25 7.47
N GLU A 234 18.84 -29.35 8.43
CA GLU A 234 19.64 -28.34 9.20
C GLU A 234 20.06 -27.01 8.53
N CYS A 235 19.51 -25.84 8.95
CA CYS A 235 19.86 -25.01 10.13
C CYS A 235 21.25 -24.35 9.99
N CYS A 236 21.57 -23.10 10.34
CA CYS A 236 20.94 -21.95 10.98
C CYS A 236 21.96 -20.78 10.84
N HIS A 237 21.55 -19.55 11.21
CA HIS A 237 22.36 -18.32 11.40
C HIS A 237 22.72 -17.55 10.10
N SER A 238 22.61 -16.22 10.01
CA SER A 238 22.63 -15.21 11.08
C SER A 238 21.78 -13.99 10.73
N ALA A 239 21.08 -13.48 11.73
CA ALA A 239 20.78 -12.06 11.85
C ALA A 239 22.04 -11.29 12.28
N CYS A 240 22.17 -10.03 11.85
CA CYS A 240 22.87 -8.87 12.45
C CYS A 240 22.63 -7.70 11.45
N VAL A 241 21.92 -6.59 11.72
CA VAL A 241 22.01 -5.53 12.75
C VAL A 241 23.32 -4.72 12.64
N TRP A 242 23.17 -3.53 12.02
CA TRP A 242 23.91 -2.25 12.09
C TRP A 242 25.40 -2.14 11.71
N VAL A 243 25.68 -1.22 10.78
CA VAL A 243 26.26 0.11 11.09
C VAL A 243 25.50 1.16 10.29
#